data_AF-D5MT71-F1
#
_entry.id   AF-D5MT71-F1
#
_cell.length_a   1.000
_cell.length_b   1.000
_cell.length_c   1.000
_cell.angle_alpha   90.00
_cell.angle_beta   90.00
_cell.angle_gamma   90.00
#
_symmetry.space_group_name_H-M   'P 1'
#
loop_
_entity.id
_entity.type
_entity.pdbx_description
1 polymer ?
#
loop_
_entity_poly.entity_id
_entity_poly.type
_entity_poly.pdbx_seq_one_letter_code
_entity_poly.pdbx_strand_id
1 'polypeptide(L)'
;MTEFRDTPVRVTIGKRQSPELLEDLCIALRGVAVRDGSLPNSEEARDAVQEVVLIAKELEVREVRTTDRIDQLSQETGWLMDQLLDDCRKFPETIPYVRESDGIRRYYRCQYCKSAERPEDDVHYSACNACLQKIIDSIDSLEPVGGTVLFRTYNTDWRCEHANSETVLIGVDCYEEGFLGPGECKQCIENTLAQRRQKTE
;
A
#
# COMPACT_ATOMS: atom_id res chain seq x y z
N MET A 1 28.78 8.80 -14.02
CA MET A 1 28.63 8.20 -12.67
C MET A 1 29.12 9.23 -11.66
N THR A 2 28.21 9.99 -11.08
CA THR A 2 28.56 11.00 -10.07
C THR A 2 28.51 10.30 -8.72
N GLU A 3 29.66 9.84 -8.23
CA GLU A 3 29.81 9.35 -6.86
C GLU A 3 29.61 10.52 -5.89
N PHE A 4 28.58 10.46 -5.04
CA PHE A 4 28.47 11.34 -3.88
C PHE A 4 29.54 10.93 -2.85
N ARG A 5 30.70 11.59 -2.90
CA ARG A 5 31.93 11.22 -2.18
C ARG A 5 31.96 11.52 -0.67
N ASP A 6 30.95 12.19 -0.11
CA ASP A 6 30.99 12.65 1.29
C ASP A 6 29.83 12.11 2.14
N THR A 7 29.35 10.90 1.87
CA THR A 7 28.54 10.21 2.89
C THR A 7 29.51 9.54 3.86
N PRO A 8 29.61 9.98 5.13
CA PRO A 8 30.49 9.34 6.10
C PRO A 8 30.14 7.85 6.18
N VAL A 9 31.17 6.99 6.24
CA VAL A 9 30.96 5.55 6.44
C VAL A 9 30.09 5.38 7.68
N ARG A 10 28.87 4.83 7.49
CA ARG A 10 27.93 4.62 8.58
C ARG A 10 28.63 3.78 9.65
N VAL A 11 28.82 4.34 10.84
CA VAL A 11 29.46 3.64 11.96
C VAL A 11 28.69 2.33 12.19
N THR A 12 29.39 1.23 12.48
CA THR A 12 28.73 -0.05 12.77
C THR A 12 27.77 0.10 13.94
N ILE A 13 26.58 -0.51 13.89
CA ILE A 13 25.50 -0.38 14.90
C ILE A 13 26.03 -0.48 16.34
N GLY A 14 26.85 -1.49 16.64
CA GLY A 14 27.42 -1.70 17.98
C GLY A 14 28.35 -0.59 18.53
N LYS A 15 28.77 0.36 17.70
CA LYS A 15 29.63 1.50 18.09
C LYS A 15 28.89 2.84 18.17
N ARG A 16 27.63 2.90 17.73
CA ARG A 16 26.80 4.13 17.79
C ARG A 16 26.35 4.39 19.22
N GLN A 17 26.17 5.65 19.60
CA GLN A 17 25.63 5.99 20.92
C GLN A 17 24.14 5.67 20.98
N SER A 18 23.62 5.33 22.16
CA SER A 18 22.21 4.91 22.30
C SER A 18 21.18 5.94 21.81
N PRO A 19 21.33 7.26 22.06
CA PRO A 19 20.41 8.26 21.52
C PRO A 19 20.43 8.35 19.99
N GLU A 20 21.63 8.25 19.39
CA GLU A 20 21.79 8.25 17.93
C GLU A 20 21.16 7.00 17.31
N LEU A 21 21.36 5.85 17.95
CA LEU A 21 20.82 4.57 17.50
C LEU A 21 19.28 4.53 17.58
N LEU A 22 18.68 5.25 18.52
CA LEU A 22 17.23 5.41 18.63
C LEU A 22 16.67 6.25 17.47
N GLU A 23 17.36 7.31 17.07
CA GLU A 23 16.98 8.08 15.86
C GLU A 23 17.20 7.28 14.58
N ASP A 24 18.28 6.50 14.51
CA ASP A 24 18.52 5.57 13.40
C ASP A 24 17.39 4.55 13.26
N LEU A 25 16.84 4.04 14.37
CA LEU A 25 15.66 3.17 14.34
C LEU A 25 14.47 3.87 13.69
N CYS A 26 14.22 5.13 14.05
CA CYS A 26 13.13 5.92 13.49
C CYS A 26 13.31 6.16 11.98
N ILE A 27 14.54 6.44 11.55
CA ILE A 27 14.88 6.61 10.13
C ILE A 27 14.69 5.29 9.38
N ALA A 28 15.15 4.18 9.94
CA ALA A 28 15.03 2.85 9.34
C ALA A 28 13.55 2.44 9.20
N LEU A 29 12.72 2.67 10.22
CA LEU A 29 11.27 2.43 10.17
C LEU A 29 10.58 3.24 9.08
N ARG A 30 10.90 4.53 8.95
CA ARG A 30 10.43 5.36 7.82
C ARG A 30 10.91 4.79 6.47
N GLY A 31 12.13 4.26 6.44
CA GLY A 31 12.70 3.61 5.27
C GLY A 31 11.92 2.37 4.81
N VAL A 32 11.49 1.52 5.75
CA VAL A 32 10.58 0.40 5.47
C VAL A 32 9.23 0.94 4.98
N ALA A 33 8.69 1.94 5.68
CA ALA A 33 7.36 2.48 5.40
C ALA A 33 7.18 3.04 3.99
N VAL A 34 8.22 3.67 3.43
CA VAL A 34 8.20 4.21 2.06
C VAL A 34 8.30 3.10 1.00
N ARG A 35 8.77 1.91 1.38
CA ARG A 35 9.01 0.75 0.49
C ARG A 35 7.98 -0.37 0.71
N ASP A 36 6.91 -0.12 1.47
CA ASP A 36 5.94 -1.14 1.85
C ASP A 36 5.28 -1.81 0.63
N GLY A 37 4.97 -1.04 -0.41
CA GLY A 37 4.40 -1.56 -1.65
C GLY A 37 5.32 -2.43 -2.52
N SER A 38 6.63 -2.44 -2.25
CA SER A 38 7.62 -3.28 -2.96
C SER A 38 8.10 -4.47 -2.13
N LEU A 39 7.61 -4.62 -0.89
CA LEU A 39 7.71 -5.87 -0.13
C LEU A 39 6.69 -6.90 -0.69
N PRO A 40 7.05 -8.17 -0.91
CA PRO A 40 8.31 -8.85 -0.57
C PRO A 40 9.30 -8.95 -1.75
N ASN A 41 9.04 -8.31 -2.89
CA ASN A 41 9.71 -8.59 -4.16
C ASN A 41 11.03 -7.84 -4.36
N SER A 42 11.32 -6.83 -3.52
CA SER A 42 12.54 -6.03 -3.58
C SER A 42 13.56 -6.44 -2.53
N GLU A 43 14.80 -6.72 -2.95
CA GLU A 43 15.94 -6.95 -2.05
C GLU A 43 16.20 -5.71 -1.18
N GLU A 44 16.18 -4.51 -1.75
CA GLU A 44 16.34 -3.26 -1.00
C GLU A 44 15.28 -3.08 0.09
N ALA A 45 14.04 -3.52 -0.16
CA ALA A 45 12.99 -3.44 0.83
C ALA A 45 13.20 -4.45 1.97
N ARG A 46 13.72 -5.65 1.66
CA ARG A 46 14.10 -6.65 2.67
C ARG A 46 15.30 -6.20 3.50
N ASP A 47 16.29 -5.55 2.88
CA ASP A 47 17.45 -4.98 3.58
C ASP A 47 17.04 -3.88 4.55
N ALA A 48 16.07 -3.03 4.17
CA ALA A 48 15.51 -2.03 5.06
C ALA A 48 14.85 -2.66 6.31
N VAL A 49 14.12 -3.77 6.14
CA VAL A 49 13.54 -4.52 7.26
C VAL A 49 14.63 -5.12 8.16
N GLN A 50 15.68 -5.70 7.57
CA GLN A 50 16.80 -6.22 8.35
C GLN A 50 17.52 -5.14 9.15
N GLU A 51 17.72 -3.94 8.59
CA GLU A 51 18.33 -2.82 9.30
C GLU A 51 17.51 -2.46 10.56
N VAL A 52 16.17 -2.39 10.45
CA VAL A 52 15.28 -2.15 11.60
C VAL A 52 15.46 -3.22 12.67
N VAL A 53 15.46 -4.51 12.30
CA VAL A 53 15.59 -5.61 13.25
C VAL A 53 16.94 -5.59 13.96
N LEU A 54 18.03 -5.30 13.25
CA LEU A 54 19.37 -5.23 13.85
C LEU A 54 19.50 -4.07 14.84
N ILE A 55 18.96 -2.90 14.49
CA ILE A 55 18.98 -1.73 15.38
C ILE A 55 18.11 -1.99 16.62
N ALA A 56 16.90 -2.52 16.45
CA ALA A 56 15.99 -2.81 17.55
C ALA A 56 16.60 -3.82 18.53
N LYS A 57 17.22 -4.88 18.02
CA LYS A 57 17.91 -5.88 18.84
C LYS A 57 19.07 -5.28 19.64
N GLU A 58 19.86 -4.39 19.04
CA GLU A 58 20.95 -3.73 19.74
C GLU A 58 20.44 -2.83 20.87
N LEU A 59 19.34 -2.09 20.63
CA LEU A 59 18.71 -1.26 21.67
C LEU A 59 18.14 -2.11 22.81
N GLU A 60 17.56 -3.27 22.52
CA GLU A 60 17.10 -4.25 23.52
C GLU A 60 18.25 -4.79 24.37
N VAL A 61 19.38 -5.18 23.74
CA VAL A 61 20.58 -5.65 24.45
C VAL A 61 21.13 -4.59 25.41
N ARG A 62 20.99 -3.31 25.07
CA ARG A 62 21.42 -2.17 25.90
C ARG A 62 20.37 -1.72 26.91
N GLU A 63 19.23 -2.42 26.99
CA GLU A 63 18.10 -2.08 27.85
C GLU A 63 17.60 -0.64 27.64
N VAL A 64 17.70 -0.13 26.41
CA VAL A 64 17.25 1.22 26.04
C VAL A 64 15.75 1.17 25.76
N ARG A 65 14.98 1.96 26.49
CA ARG A 65 13.53 2.10 26.26
C ARG A 65 13.28 2.83 24.94
N THR A 66 12.59 2.17 24.01
CA THR A 66 12.27 2.72 22.68
C THR A 66 10.84 3.25 22.53
N THR A 67 9.92 2.83 23.41
CA THR A 67 8.48 3.08 23.30
C THR A 67 8.16 4.56 23.09
N ASP A 68 8.70 5.43 23.95
CA ASP A 68 8.30 6.84 23.99
C ASP A 68 8.68 7.56 22.69
N ARG A 69 9.81 7.18 22.09
CA ARG A 69 10.27 7.76 20.83
C ARG A 69 9.50 7.22 19.64
N ILE A 70 9.14 5.93 19.65
CA ILE A 70 8.31 5.31 18.61
C ILE A 70 6.88 5.87 18.65
N ASP A 71 6.34 6.13 19.83
CA ASP A 71 5.04 6.77 20.01
C ASP A 71 5.08 8.20 19.44
N GLN A 72 6.13 8.95 19.74
CA GLN A 72 6.35 10.28 19.14
C GLN A 72 6.47 10.20 17.62
N LEU A 73 7.21 9.22 17.09
CA LEU A 73 7.34 9.00 15.65
C LEU A 73 5.97 8.72 15.01
N SER A 74 5.13 7.92 15.67
CA SER A 74 3.78 7.61 15.20
C SER A 74 2.90 8.87 15.12
N GLN A 75 3.04 9.78 16.08
CA GLN A 75 2.36 11.08 16.07
C GLN A 75 2.88 11.99 14.94
N GLU A 76 4.20 11.99 14.69
CA GLU A 76 4.83 12.80 13.63
C GLU A 76 4.39 12.36 12.23
N THR A 77 4.19 11.06 11.99
CA THR A 77 3.89 10.54 10.65
C THR A 77 2.41 10.19 10.44
N GLY A 78 1.63 10.04 11.51
CA GLY A 78 0.27 9.48 11.44
C GLY A 78 0.23 7.99 11.13
N TRP A 79 1.35 7.28 11.31
CA TRP A 79 1.49 5.84 11.05
C TRP A 79 1.71 5.09 12.36
N LEU A 80 1.21 3.85 12.45
CA LEU A 80 1.37 2.99 13.62
C LEU A 80 2.76 2.33 13.57
N MET A 81 3.78 3.07 14.04
CA MET A 81 5.19 2.65 13.93
C MET A 81 5.57 1.56 14.92
N ASP A 82 4.86 1.49 16.04
CA ASP A 82 4.92 0.39 17.00
C ASP A 82 4.53 -0.93 16.32
N GLN A 83 3.41 -0.95 15.61
CA GLN A 83 2.94 -2.12 14.88
C GLN A 83 3.86 -2.46 13.71
N LEU A 84 4.39 -1.44 13.01
CA LEU A 84 5.37 -1.65 11.94
C LEU A 84 6.65 -2.31 12.48
N LEU A 85 7.16 -1.86 13.63
CA LEU A 85 8.32 -2.47 14.27
C LEU A 85 8.05 -3.93 14.64
N ASP A 86 6.87 -4.22 15.21
CA ASP A 86 6.49 -5.58 15.57
C ASP A 86 6.34 -6.50 14.34
N ASP A 87 5.81 -5.99 13.23
CA ASP A 87 5.74 -6.74 11.98
C ASP A 87 7.13 -6.95 11.37
N CYS A 88 8.03 -5.97 11.44
CA CYS A 88 9.44 -6.12 11.02
C CYS A 88 10.15 -7.24 11.81
N ARG A 89 9.89 -7.37 13.11
CA ARG A 89 10.45 -8.45 13.95
C ARG A 89 9.93 -9.84 13.56
N LYS A 90 8.75 -9.92 12.96
CA LYS A 90 8.10 -11.16 12.49
C LYS A 90 8.32 -11.40 11.00
N PHE A 91 9.24 -10.68 10.36
CA PHE A 91 9.56 -10.91 8.95
C PHE A 91 10.54 -12.10 8.85
N PRO A 92 10.34 -13.06 7.91
CA PRO A 92 9.45 -13.01 6.73
C PRO A 92 8.04 -13.59 6.93
N GLU A 93 7.67 -14.05 8.13
CA GLU A 93 6.36 -14.66 8.38
C GLU A 93 5.20 -13.66 8.20
N THR A 94 5.43 -12.39 8.54
CA THR A 94 4.50 -11.28 8.33
C THR A 94 5.16 -10.20 7.48
N ILE A 95 4.48 -9.76 6.42
CA ILE A 95 4.95 -8.64 5.61
C ILE A 95 4.64 -7.32 6.34
N PRO A 96 5.64 -6.47 6.63
CA PRO A 96 5.46 -5.25 7.42
C PRO A 96 4.84 -4.12 6.58
N TYR A 97 3.54 -4.22 6.34
CA TYR A 97 2.76 -3.13 5.74
C TYR A 97 2.48 -2.03 6.76
N VAL A 98 2.65 -0.78 6.33
CA VAL A 98 2.36 0.38 7.17
C VAL A 98 0.86 0.49 7.37
N ARG A 99 0.46 0.71 8.62
CA ARG A 99 -0.91 1.10 8.98
C ARG A 99 -0.94 2.58 9.33
N GLU A 100 -1.96 3.28 8.87
CA GLU A 100 -2.22 4.64 9.33
C GLU A 100 -2.93 4.62 10.69
N SER A 101 -3.14 5.79 11.28
CA SER A 101 -3.76 5.95 12.62
C SER A 101 -5.13 5.29 12.79
N ASP A 102 -5.85 4.99 11.71
CA ASP A 102 -7.13 4.28 11.71
C ASP A 102 -6.98 2.74 11.60
N GLY A 103 -5.75 2.23 11.61
CA GLY A 103 -5.43 0.81 11.55
C GLY A 103 -5.45 0.21 10.14
N ILE A 104 -5.79 0.98 9.11
CA ILE A 104 -5.87 0.48 7.73
C ILE A 104 -4.48 0.46 7.12
N ARG A 105 -4.14 -0.66 6.48
CA ARG A 105 -2.90 -0.83 5.72
C ARG A 105 -2.90 0.10 4.52
N ARG A 106 -1.91 0.98 4.46
CA ARG A 106 -1.78 2.03 3.44
C ARG A 106 -1.78 1.45 2.02
N TYR A 107 -1.01 0.40 1.78
CA TYR A 107 -0.93 -0.27 0.48
C TYR A 107 -2.26 -0.84 -0.02
N TYR A 108 -3.12 -1.27 0.91
CA TYR A 108 -4.44 -1.84 0.61
C TYR A 108 -5.59 -0.85 0.82
N ARG A 109 -5.32 0.43 1.09
CA ARG A 109 -6.39 1.40 1.29
C ARG A 109 -7.18 1.59 0.00
N CYS A 110 -8.51 1.43 0.09
CA CYS A 110 -9.44 1.64 -1.01
C CYS A 110 -9.29 3.04 -1.60
N GLN A 111 -9.12 3.16 -2.91
CA GLN A 111 -8.89 4.46 -3.55
C GLN A 111 -10.12 5.39 -3.52
N TYR A 112 -11.33 4.83 -3.39
CA TYR A 112 -12.57 5.58 -3.46
C TYR A 112 -13.01 6.11 -2.09
N CYS A 113 -13.23 5.23 -1.11
CA CYS A 113 -13.71 5.67 0.20
C CYS A 113 -12.60 6.07 1.15
N LYS A 114 -11.36 5.65 0.90
CA LYS A 114 -10.21 5.83 1.80
C LYS A 114 -10.46 5.34 3.23
N SER A 115 -11.46 4.49 3.48
CA SER A 115 -11.91 4.10 4.82
C SER A 115 -12.04 2.59 5.02
N ALA A 116 -11.59 1.81 4.03
CA ALA A 116 -11.60 0.35 4.08
C ALA A 116 -10.40 -0.20 3.32
N GLU A 117 -10.01 -1.44 3.66
CA GLU A 117 -9.04 -2.20 2.89
C GLU A 117 -9.70 -2.84 1.66
N ARG A 118 -8.96 -2.89 0.55
CA ARG A 118 -9.24 -3.77 -0.59
C ARG A 118 -8.64 -5.16 -0.34
N PRO A 119 -9.18 -6.21 -0.98
CA PRO A 119 -8.54 -7.53 -0.97
C PRO A 119 -7.11 -7.47 -1.50
N GLU A 120 -6.21 -8.25 -0.90
CA GLU A 120 -4.78 -8.20 -1.21
C GLU A 120 -4.45 -8.61 -2.66
N ASP A 121 -5.30 -9.46 -3.22
CA ASP A 121 -5.21 -9.99 -4.58
C ASP A 121 -5.84 -9.07 -5.64
N ASP A 122 -6.50 -7.98 -5.25
CA ASP A 122 -7.12 -7.08 -6.21
C ASP A 122 -6.12 -6.08 -6.82
N VAL A 123 -5.58 -6.51 -7.95
CA VAL A 123 -4.93 -5.74 -9.02
C VAL A 123 -5.60 -4.45 -9.45
N HIS A 124 -6.89 -4.60 -9.69
CA HIS A 124 -7.46 -4.09 -10.93
C HIS A 124 -8.32 -2.86 -10.67
N TYR A 125 -9.19 -2.93 -9.66
CA TYR A 125 -10.07 -1.80 -9.34
C TYR A 125 -9.54 -0.95 -8.18
N SER A 126 -8.59 -1.46 -7.40
CA SER A 126 -8.09 -0.79 -6.19
C SER A 126 -9.21 -0.34 -5.23
N ALA A 127 -10.28 -1.15 -5.15
CA ALA A 127 -11.53 -0.81 -4.47
C ALA A 127 -11.95 -1.86 -3.43
N CYS A 128 -12.53 -1.41 -2.31
CA CYS A 128 -13.23 -2.31 -1.38
C CYS A 128 -14.56 -2.78 -1.98
N ASN A 129 -15.14 -3.85 -1.42
CA ASN A 129 -16.38 -4.46 -1.93
C ASN A 129 -17.55 -3.46 -1.98
N ALA A 130 -17.69 -2.59 -0.98
CA ALA A 130 -18.74 -1.58 -0.95
C ALA A 130 -18.57 -0.52 -2.05
N CYS A 131 -17.32 -0.15 -2.38
CA CYS A 131 -17.07 0.80 -3.47
C CYS A 131 -17.24 0.15 -4.84
N LEU A 132 -16.88 -1.13 -4.99
CA LEU A 132 -17.21 -1.88 -6.21
C LEU A 132 -18.72 -1.95 -6.45
N GLN A 133 -19.52 -2.15 -5.40
CA GLN A 133 -20.97 -2.13 -5.55
C GLN A 133 -21.47 -0.75 -6.00
N LYS A 134 -20.95 0.34 -5.43
CA LYS A 134 -21.29 1.70 -5.87
C LYS A 134 -20.91 1.95 -7.34
N ILE A 135 -19.81 1.36 -7.79
CA ILE A 135 -19.38 1.43 -9.19
C ILE A 135 -20.37 0.67 -10.10
N ILE A 136 -20.87 -0.49 -9.68
CA ILE A 136 -21.91 -1.21 -10.43
C ILE A 136 -23.18 -0.35 -10.52
N ASP A 137 -23.61 0.21 -9.40
CA ASP A 137 -24.81 1.06 -9.32
C ASP A 137 -24.66 2.34 -10.18
N SER A 138 -23.42 2.83 -10.36
CA SER A 138 -23.08 3.98 -11.20
C SER A 138 -23.36 3.72 -12.68
N ILE A 139 -23.10 2.49 -13.15
CA ILE A 139 -23.36 2.07 -14.53
C ILE A 139 -24.87 2.00 -14.79
N ASP A 140 -25.64 1.51 -13.82
CA ASP A 140 -27.11 1.42 -13.94
C ASP A 140 -27.78 2.80 -13.90
N SER A 141 -27.30 3.69 -13.04
CA SER A 141 -27.81 5.06 -12.88
C SER A 141 -27.28 6.05 -13.92
N LEU A 142 -26.21 5.68 -14.63
CA LEU A 142 -25.45 6.57 -15.53
C LEU A 142 -24.85 7.79 -14.80
N GLU A 143 -24.62 7.68 -13.50
CA GLU A 143 -24.02 8.72 -12.66
C GLU A 143 -22.62 8.29 -12.22
N PRO A 144 -21.53 8.90 -12.73
CA PRO A 144 -20.17 8.44 -12.45
C PRO A 144 -19.79 8.64 -10.98
N VAL A 145 -19.01 7.71 -10.44
CA VAL A 145 -18.34 7.86 -9.14
C VAL A 145 -17.05 8.68 -9.35
N GLY A 146 -16.66 9.50 -8.37
CA GLY A 146 -15.41 10.27 -8.45
C GLY A 146 -14.20 9.38 -8.77
N GLY A 147 -13.37 9.81 -9.73
CA GLY A 147 -12.24 9.03 -10.24
C GLY A 147 -12.63 7.97 -11.27
N THR A 148 -13.83 8.06 -11.86
CA THR A 148 -14.28 7.16 -12.93
C THR A 148 -14.94 7.93 -14.07
N VAL A 149 -14.89 7.36 -15.27
CA VAL A 149 -15.57 7.87 -16.47
C VAL A 149 -16.48 6.80 -17.01
N LEU A 150 -17.75 7.15 -17.23
CA LEU A 150 -18.70 6.29 -17.93
C LEU A 150 -18.72 6.65 -19.41
N PHE A 151 -18.55 5.68 -20.29
CA PHE A 151 -18.54 5.90 -21.72
C PHE A 151 -19.07 4.73 -22.52
N ARG A 152 -19.43 5.00 -23.77
CA ARG A 152 -19.64 3.99 -24.82
C ARG A 152 -18.60 4.19 -25.89
N THR A 153 -18.21 3.13 -26.56
CA THR A 153 -17.19 3.20 -27.61
C THR A 153 -17.53 2.29 -28.77
N TYR A 154 -17.26 2.75 -30.00
CA TYR A 154 -17.31 1.93 -31.19
C TYR A 154 -16.03 1.10 -31.40
N ASN A 155 -14.94 1.48 -30.74
CA ASN A 155 -13.65 0.80 -30.84
C ASN A 155 -13.65 -0.48 -30.00
N THR A 156 -13.46 -1.62 -30.64
CA THR A 156 -13.41 -2.94 -29.98
C THR A 156 -12.24 -3.09 -29.03
N ASP A 157 -11.11 -2.42 -29.29
CA ASP A 157 -9.89 -2.52 -28.48
C ASP A 157 -10.06 -1.92 -27.07
N TRP A 158 -11.10 -1.10 -26.90
CA TRP A 158 -11.43 -0.41 -25.66
C TRP A 158 -12.58 -1.09 -24.89
N ARG A 159 -13.01 -2.26 -25.33
CA ARG A 159 -14.11 -3.03 -24.72
C ARG A 159 -13.56 -4.29 -24.06
N CYS A 160 -14.12 -4.63 -22.91
CA CYS A 160 -14.06 -6.00 -22.42
C CYS A 160 -14.84 -6.96 -23.35
N GLU A 161 -14.56 -8.26 -23.21
CA GLU A 161 -15.18 -9.33 -24.03
C GLU A 161 -16.71 -9.42 -23.89
N HIS A 162 -17.26 -8.91 -22.79
CA HIS A 162 -18.69 -8.93 -22.50
C HIS A 162 -19.46 -7.77 -23.16
N ALA A 163 -18.77 -6.78 -23.72
CA ALA A 163 -19.37 -5.52 -24.15
C ALA A 163 -19.56 -5.40 -25.66
N ASN A 164 -20.63 -4.70 -26.06
CA ASN A 164 -20.89 -4.27 -27.43
C ASN A 164 -20.89 -2.73 -27.53
N SER A 165 -21.25 -2.18 -28.68
CA SER A 165 -21.24 -0.71 -28.91
C SER A 165 -22.21 0.08 -28.03
N GLU A 166 -23.26 -0.57 -27.52
CA GLU A 166 -24.28 0.06 -26.68
C GLU A 166 -24.03 -0.17 -25.18
N THR A 167 -23.08 -1.03 -24.82
CA THR A 167 -22.71 -1.29 -23.44
C THR A 167 -22.03 -0.07 -22.84
N VAL A 168 -22.54 0.40 -21.70
CA VAL A 168 -21.86 1.42 -20.89
C VAL A 168 -20.69 0.76 -20.18
N LEU A 169 -19.51 1.34 -20.39
CA LEU A 169 -18.26 0.94 -19.79
C LEU A 169 -17.85 1.94 -18.72
N ILE A 170 -17.12 1.46 -17.73
CA ILE A 170 -16.38 2.29 -16.80
C ILE A 170 -14.91 2.25 -17.15
N GLY A 171 -14.34 3.44 -17.30
CA GLY A 171 -12.91 3.65 -17.21
C GLY A 171 -12.60 4.10 -15.80
N VAL A 172 -11.76 3.34 -15.10
CA VAL A 172 -11.20 3.78 -13.82
C VAL A 172 -10.07 4.75 -14.16
N ASP A 173 -10.03 5.88 -13.48
CA ASP A 173 -8.98 6.87 -13.64
C ASP A 173 -7.70 6.39 -12.95
N CYS A 174 -7.05 5.38 -13.55
CA CYS A 174 -5.69 5.00 -13.21
C CYS A 174 -4.75 6.01 -13.86
N TYR A 175 -4.51 7.14 -13.19
CA TYR A 175 -3.45 8.10 -13.54
C TYR A 175 -2.03 7.51 -13.32
N GLU A 176 -1.75 6.35 -13.88
CA GLU A 176 -0.39 5.98 -14.22
C GLU A 176 -0.24 6.27 -15.72
N GLU A 177 0.59 7.26 -16.04
CA GLU A 177 0.95 7.67 -17.41
C GLU A 177 -0.08 8.49 -18.23
N GLY A 178 -1.23 8.87 -17.65
CA GLY A 178 -2.16 9.82 -18.28
C GLY A 178 -3.00 9.25 -19.42
N PHE A 179 -3.12 7.92 -19.51
CA PHE A 179 -3.95 7.23 -20.48
C PHE A 179 -5.07 6.45 -19.79
N LEU A 180 -6.29 6.62 -20.29
CA LEU A 180 -7.41 5.77 -19.90
C LEU A 180 -7.16 4.36 -20.46
N GLY A 181 -7.27 3.32 -19.62
CA GLY A 181 -7.22 1.93 -20.09
C GLY A 181 -8.51 1.49 -20.81
N PRO A 182 -8.56 0.26 -21.33
CA PRO A 182 -9.82 -0.34 -21.82
C PRO A 182 -10.92 -0.27 -20.76
N GLY A 183 -12.15 -0.03 -21.19
CA GLY A 183 -13.29 0.09 -20.28
C GLY A 183 -13.85 -1.28 -19.90
N GLU A 184 -14.22 -1.40 -18.63
CA GLU A 184 -14.88 -2.59 -18.08
C GLU A 184 -16.39 -2.41 -18.03
N CYS A 185 -17.16 -3.45 -18.35
CA CYS A 185 -18.61 -3.39 -18.24
C CYS A 185 -19.08 -3.85 -16.86
N LYS A 186 -20.36 -3.62 -16.55
CA LYS A 186 -21.00 -4.09 -15.31
C LYS A 186 -20.74 -5.57 -15.01
N GLN A 187 -20.85 -6.46 -16.00
CA GLN A 187 -20.64 -7.89 -15.83
C GLN A 187 -19.23 -8.23 -15.32
N CYS A 188 -18.20 -7.52 -15.81
CA CYS A 188 -16.83 -7.74 -15.38
C CYS A 188 -16.67 -7.45 -13.88
N ILE A 189 -17.27 -6.34 -13.43
CA ILE A 189 -17.18 -5.88 -12.05
C ILE A 189 -17.98 -6.81 -11.12
N GLU A 190 -19.16 -7.25 -11.57
CA GLU A 190 -19.98 -8.24 -10.86
C GLU A 190 -19.25 -9.57 -10.71
N ASN A 191 -18.57 -10.05 -11.76
CA ASN A 191 -17.76 -11.26 -11.71
C ASN A 191 -16.64 -11.14 -10.68
N THR A 192 -15.92 -10.01 -10.64
CA THR A 192 -14.89 -9.76 -9.63
C THR A 192 -15.47 -9.74 -8.22
N LEU A 193 -16.62 -9.08 -8.01
CA LEU A 193 -17.27 -9.03 -6.71
C LEU A 193 -17.74 -10.42 -6.25
N ALA A 194 -18.26 -11.25 -7.16
CA ALA A 194 -18.66 -12.62 -6.88
C ALA A 194 -17.45 -13.50 -6.50
N GLN A 195 -16.34 -13.40 -7.24
CA GLN A 195 -15.11 -14.11 -6.94
C GLN A 195 -14.57 -13.77 -5.53
N ARG A 196 -14.62 -12.50 -5.14
CA ARG A 196 -14.20 -12.05 -3.81
C ARG A 196 -15.07 -12.63 -2.69
N ARG A 197 -16.38 -12.73 -2.90
CA ARG A 197 -17.31 -13.33 -1.92
C ARG A 197 -16.99 -14.81 -1.68
N GLN A 198 -16.72 -15.56 -2.74
CA GLN A 198 -16.37 -16.99 -2.66
C GLN A 198 -15.05 -17.27 -1.92
N LYS A 199 -14.11 -16.31 -1.90
CA LYS A 199 -12.84 -16.46 -1.15
C LYS A 199 -12.96 -16.15 0.34
N THR A 200 -14.07 -15.55 0.76
CA THR A 200 -14.29 -15.14 2.16
C THR A 200 -15.08 -16.20 2.94
N GLU A 201 -15.64 -17.21 2.27
CA GLU A 201 -16.32 -18.39 2.83
C GLU A 201 -15.34 -19.56 3.03
#